data_AF-A0A942B972-F1
#
_entry.id   AF-A0A942B972-F1
#
_cell.length_a   1.000
_cell.length_b   1.000
_cell.length_c   1.000
_cell.angle_alpha   90.00
_cell.angle_beta   90.00
_cell.angle_gamma   90.00
#
_symmetry.space_group_name_H-M   'P 1'
#
loop_
_entity.id
_entity.type
_entity.pdbx_description
1 polymer ?
#
loop_
_entity_poly.entity_id
_entity_poly.type
_entity_poly.pdbx_seq_one_letter_code
_entity_poly.pdbx_strand_id
1 'polypeptide(L)'
;MPPQKPKTNGLVILFAVLGVLLICCGLPLGFLGYFGYKGFQGAVNMGGCFANAKLMSDALDSYVKAHDGKLPSAETWQSDISPYIKHSEKADKSPLKLWKANGEWSCEDGGEKTGFAFNVDASEKKVADLSKKDPNTVVIFETKTVAFNQSAAFKELPYSESPKILSGMIDERRGWILLNATGELMTRDKKGRLRNMGKNFNFDDSFDEGSGVKIKGGISSGSSDDGMNKDSDTGSSTNSSDDNSN
;
A
#
# COMPACT_ATOMS: atom_id res chain seq x y z
N MET A 1 -57.70 17.45 -51.78
CA MET A 1 -57.15 16.10 -51.54
C MET A 1 -57.27 15.82 -50.06
N PRO A 2 -57.95 14.74 -49.63
CA PRO A 2 -58.02 14.40 -48.20
C PRO A 2 -56.62 14.02 -47.68
N PRO A 3 -56.19 14.52 -46.51
CA PRO A 3 -54.88 14.19 -45.95
C PRO A 3 -54.84 12.69 -45.61
N GLN A 4 -53.87 11.97 -46.19
CA GLN A 4 -53.66 10.56 -45.86
C GLN A 4 -53.17 10.46 -44.42
N LYS A 5 -53.87 9.70 -43.58
CA LYS A 5 -53.44 9.42 -42.21
C LYS A 5 -52.08 8.71 -42.27
N PRO A 6 -51.03 9.21 -41.59
CA PRO A 6 -49.75 8.54 -41.56
C PRO A 6 -49.93 7.15 -40.95
N LYS A 7 -49.55 6.12 -41.71
CA LYS A 7 -49.56 4.73 -41.27
C LYS A 7 -48.45 4.59 -40.22
N THR A 8 -48.80 4.68 -38.94
CA THR A 8 -47.85 4.53 -37.85
C THR A 8 -47.32 3.10 -37.85
N ASN A 9 -46.10 2.93 -38.35
CA ASN A 9 -45.40 1.65 -38.29
C ASN A 9 -45.05 1.36 -36.83
N GLY A 10 -45.73 0.40 -36.20
CA GLY A 10 -45.52 0.04 -34.79
C GLY A 10 -44.05 -0.29 -34.46
N LEU A 11 -43.28 -0.73 -35.46
CA LEU A 11 -41.84 -0.95 -35.38
C LEU A 11 -41.05 0.34 -35.12
N VAL A 12 -41.47 1.47 -35.67
CA VAL A 12 -40.84 2.79 -35.41
C VAL A 12 -41.08 3.24 -33.97
N ILE A 13 -42.29 3.02 -33.45
CA ILE A 13 -42.62 3.35 -32.05
C ILE A 13 -41.84 2.45 -31.09
N LEU A 14 -41.71 1.15 -31.39
CA LEU A 14 -40.90 0.22 -30.60
C LEU A 14 -39.44 0.67 -30.51
N PHE A 15 -38.81 1.02 -31.64
CA PHE A 15 -37.43 1.50 -31.64
C PHE A 15 -37.27 2.85 -30.93
N ALA A 16 -38.25 3.75 -31.03
CA ALA A 16 -38.25 5.02 -30.31
C ALA A 16 -38.29 4.81 -28.78
N VAL A 17 -39.17 3.92 -28.30
CA VAL A 17 -39.26 3.57 -26.86
C VAL A 17 -37.99 2.86 -26.38
N LEU A 18 -37.45 1.93 -27.16
CA LEU A 18 -36.22 1.23 -26.81
C LEU A 18 -35.02 2.19 -26.77
N GLY A 19 -34.94 3.13 -27.70
CA GLY A 19 -33.91 4.18 -27.73
C GLY A 19 -33.96 5.09 -26.51
N VAL A 20 -35.16 5.52 -26.09
CA VAL A 20 -35.33 6.33 -24.88
C VAL A 20 -34.95 5.54 -23.62
N LEU A 21 -35.32 4.26 -23.52
CA LEU A 21 -34.92 3.39 -22.41
C LEU A 21 -33.40 3.17 -22.35
N LEU A 22 -32.74 2.99 -23.50
CA LEU A 22 -31.29 2.84 -23.58
C LEU A 22 -30.56 4.13 -23.19
N ILE A 23 -31.08 5.28 -23.57
CA ILE A 23 -30.48 6.59 -23.23
C ILE A 23 -30.76 6.96 -21.77
N CYS A 24 -31.97 6.75 -21.28
CA CYS A 24 -32.39 7.14 -19.93
C CYS A 24 -31.86 6.19 -18.84
N CYS A 25 -31.84 4.89 -19.12
CA CYS A 25 -31.45 3.88 -18.12
C CYS A 25 -30.15 3.16 -18.50
N GLY A 26 -29.94 2.85 -19.78
CA GLY A 26 -28.76 2.12 -20.24
C GLY A 26 -27.45 2.92 -20.14
N LEU A 27 -27.45 4.19 -20.55
CA LEU A 27 -26.24 5.03 -20.52
C LEU A 27 -25.76 5.36 -19.10
N PRO A 28 -26.62 5.82 -18.15
CA PRO A 28 -26.16 6.09 -16.78
C PRO A 28 -25.69 4.82 -16.06
N LEU A 29 -26.40 3.70 -16.22
CA LEU A 29 -25.98 2.42 -15.61
C LEU A 29 -24.71 1.86 -16.26
N GLY A 30 -24.57 1.99 -17.58
CA GLY A 30 -23.35 1.61 -18.30
C GLY A 30 -22.15 2.47 -17.90
N PHE A 31 -22.35 3.78 -17.73
CA PHE A 31 -21.31 4.71 -17.27
C PHE A 31 -20.90 4.40 -15.83
N LEU A 32 -21.86 4.31 -14.89
CA LEU A 32 -21.58 3.94 -13.50
C LEU A 32 -20.95 2.55 -13.39
N GLY A 33 -21.39 1.59 -14.20
CA GLY A 33 -20.81 0.25 -14.26
C GLY A 33 -19.37 0.25 -14.77
N TYR A 34 -19.08 0.99 -15.85
CA TYR A 34 -17.73 1.08 -16.42
C TYR A 34 -16.74 1.78 -15.50
N PHE A 35 -17.10 2.96 -14.97
CA PHE A 35 -16.25 3.70 -14.03
C PHE A 35 -16.15 2.97 -12.69
N GLY A 36 -17.23 2.36 -12.22
CA GLY A 36 -17.21 1.49 -11.03
C GLY A 36 -16.27 0.30 -11.20
N TYR A 37 -16.34 -0.39 -12.34
CA TYR A 37 -15.45 -1.53 -12.64
C TYR A 37 -13.98 -1.12 -12.74
N LYS A 38 -13.66 -0.02 -13.44
CA LYS A 38 -12.27 0.47 -13.52
C LYS A 38 -11.74 0.93 -12.16
N GLY A 39 -12.53 1.64 -11.38
CA GLY A 39 -12.16 2.04 -10.02
C GLY A 39 -11.92 0.83 -9.12
N PHE A 40 -12.80 -0.18 -9.23
CA PHE A 40 -12.65 -1.44 -8.50
C PHE A 40 -11.38 -2.20 -8.92
N GLN A 41 -11.08 -2.34 -10.21
CA GLN A 41 -9.85 -3.00 -10.67
C GLN A 41 -8.59 -2.31 -10.17
N GLY A 42 -8.55 -0.97 -10.23
CA GLY A 42 -7.41 -0.20 -9.69
C GLY A 42 -7.23 -0.44 -8.19
N ALA A 43 -8.32 -0.42 -7.42
CA ALA A 43 -8.30 -0.68 -5.99
C ALA A 43 -7.86 -2.12 -5.66
N VAL A 44 -8.30 -3.11 -6.43
CA VAL A 44 -7.89 -4.52 -6.29
C VAL A 44 -6.40 -4.70 -6.57
N ASN A 45 -5.87 -4.10 -7.64
CA ASN A 45 -4.45 -4.18 -7.96
C ASN A 45 -3.57 -3.56 -6.87
N MET A 46 -3.94 -2.37 -6.38
CA MET A 46 -3.25 -1.72 -5.27
C MET A 46 -3.37 -2.52 -3.96
N GLY A 47 -4.57 -3.05 -3.68
CA GLY A 47 -4.79 -3.93 -2.53
C GLY A 47 -3.90 -5.16 -2.58
N GLY A 48 -3.72 -5.75 -3.76
CA GLY A 48 -2.85 -6.91 -3.98
C GLY A 48 -1.38 -6.60 -3.72
N CYS A 49 -0.92 -5.42 -4.14
CA CYS A 49 0.41 -4.92 -3.82
C CYS A 49 0.70 -4.87 -2.33
N PHE A 50 -0.19 -4.24 -1.55
CA PHE A 50 -0.01 -4.13 -0.11
C PHE A 50 -0.19 -5.46 0.61
N ALA A 51 -1.12 -6.30 0.16
CA ALA A 51 -1.28 -7.66 0.67
C ALA A 51 0.01 -8.49 0.49
N ASN A 52 0.60 -8.44 -0.70
CA ASN A 52 1.86 -9.13 -1.01
C ASN A 52 3.04 -8.56 -0.22
N ALA A 53 3.13 -7.24 -0.07
CA ALA A 53 4.15 -6.62 0.78
C ALA A 53 4.01 -7.03 2.25
N LYS A 54 2.77 -7.21 2.74
CA LYS A 54 2.51 -7.75 4.08
C LYS A 54 2.92 -9.22 4.20
N LEU A 55 2.62 -10.06 3.20
CA LEU A 55 3.08 -11.45 3.17
C LEU A 55 4.62 -11.54 3.21
N MET A 56 5.30 -10.67 2.46
CA MET A 56 6.76 -10.56 2.48
C MET A 56 7.29 -10.10 3.84
N SER A 57 6.62 -9.14 4.49
CA SER A 57 6.94 -8.71 5.86
C SER A 57 6.82 -9.86 6.86
N ASP A 58 5.73 -10.63 6.81
CA ASP A 58 5.51 -11.76 7.72
C ASP A 58 6.50 -12.91 7.48
N ALA A 59 6.85 -13.14 6.21
CA ALA A 59 7.87 -14.11 5.83
C ALA A 59 9.26 -13.70 6.35
N LEU A 60 9.61 -12.42 6.22
CA LEU A 60 10.85 -11.88 6.76
C LEU A 60 10.91 -11.99 8.29
N ASP A 61 9.84 -11.63 9.00
CA ASP A 61 9.76 -11.78 10.46
C ASP A 61 9.89 -13.25 10.89
N SER A 62 9.26 -14.17 10.16
CA SER A 62 9.38 -15.61 10.41
C SER A 62 10.80 -16.14 10.18
N TYR A 63 11.46 -15.69 9.10
CA TYR A 63 12.87 -15.98 8.84
C TYR A 63 13.76 -15.46 9.97
N VAL A 64 13.62 -14.19 10.35
CA VAL A 64 14.42 -13.56 11.41
C VAL A 64 14.29 -14.31 12.74
N LYS A 65 13.07 -14.76 13.09
CA LYS A 65 12.84 -15.58 14.28
C LYS A 65 13.52 -16.95 14.22
N ALA A 66 13.58 -17.57 13.05
CA ALA A 66 14.26 -18.85 12.84
C ALA A 66 15.79 -18.74 12.77
N HIS A 67 16.33 -17.56 12.50
CA HIS A 67 17.75 -17.30 12.26
C HIS A 67 18.38 -16.36 13.31
N ASP A 68 18.05 -16.55 14.60
CA ASP A 68 18.65 -15.83 15.73
C ASP A 68 18.61 -14.29 15.61
N GLY A 69 17.52 -13.77 15.01
CA GLY A 69 17.31 -12.34 14.83
C GLY A 69 18.11 -11.74 13.66
N LYS A 70 18.74 -12.55 12.80
CA LYS A 70 19.51 -12.09 11.63
C LYS A 70 18.64 -11.96 10.40
N LEU A 71 18.92 -10.93 9.60
CA LEU A 71 18.39 -10.76 8.26
C LEU A 71 19.05 -11.74 7.27
N PRO A 72 18.42 -12.04 6.12
CA PRO A 72 19.00 -12.94 5.12
C PRO A 72 20.20 -12.30 4.40
N SER A 73 20.88 -13.10 3.57
CA SER A 73 21.92 -12.61 2.67
C SER A 73 21.29 -11.81 1.53
N ALA A 74 21.91 -10.69 1.14
CA ALA A 74 21.42 -9.88 0.02
C ALA A 74 21.43 -10.61 -1.33
N GLU A 75 22.25 -11.65 -1.51
CA GLU A 75 22.30 -12.43 -2.75
C GLU A 75 21.13 -13.42 -2.89
N THR A 76 20.57 -13.88 -1.77
CA THR A 76 19.59 -14.96 -1.70
C THR A 76 18.33 -14.60 -0.93
N TRP A 77 18.14 -13.33 -0.57
CA TRP A 77 17.11 -12.92 0.39
C TRP A 77 15.69 -13.38 0.03
N GLN A 78 15.31 -13.33 -1.25
CA GLN A 78 13.99 -13.69 -1.70
C GLN A 78 13.79 -15.21 -1.62
N SER A 79 14.80 -15.97 -2.05
CA SER A 79 14.82 -17.43 -1.90
C SER A 79 14.86 -17.87 -0.44
N ASP A 80 15.56 -17.13 0.43
CA ASP A 80 15.73 -17.47 1.84
C ASP A 80 14.42 -17.29 2.63
N ILE A 81 13.67 -16.22 2.34
CA ILE A 81 12.41 -15.96 3.04
C ILE A 81 11.19 -16.58 2.35
N SER A 82 11.31 -16.98 1.09
CA SER A 82 10.23 -17.61 0.31
C SER A 82 9.56 -18.82 1.00
N PRO A 83 10.28 -19.76 1.64
CA PRO A 83 9.68 -20.88 2.36
C PRO A 83 8.76 -20.47 3.53
N TYR A 84 8.89 -19.23 4.00
CA TYR A 84 8.10 -18.69 5.10
C TYR A 84 6.82 -17.99 4.63
N ILE A 85 6.61 -17.85 3.31
CA ILE A 85 5.34 -17.34 2.77
C ILE A 85 4.24 -18.37 3.02
N LYS A 86 3.24 -17.97 3.81
CA LYS A 86 2.05 -18.77 4.09
C LYS A 86 0.88 -18.20 3.32
N HIS A 87 0.38 -18.95 2.34
CA HIS A 87 -0.91 -18.66 1.73
C HIS A 87 -2.01 -19.27 2.60
N SER A 88 -3.02 -18.48 2.95
CA SER A 88 -4.25 -19.05 3.52
C SER A 88 -5.03 -19.76 2.40
N GLU A 89 -5.78 -20.82 2.72
CA GLU A 89 -6.64 -21.49 1.72
C GLU A 89 -7.71 -20.53 1.14
N LYS A 90 -8.04 -19.46 1.88
CA LYS A 90 -8.93 -18.39 1.41
C LYS A 90 -8.29 -17.49 0.36
N ALA A 91 -6.96 -17.42 0.34
CA ALA A 91 -6.21 -16.57 -0.56
C ALA A 91 -6.35 -17.01 -2.02
N ASP A 92 -6.50 -18.33 -2.27
CA ASP A 92 -6.76 -18.88 -3.61
C ASP A 92 -8.15 -18.51 -4.17
N LYS A 93 -9.08 -18.09 -3.32
CA LYS A 93 -10.42 -17.62 -3.72
C LYS A 93 -10.49 -16.10 -3.86
N SER A 94 -9.44 -15.38 -3.46
CA SER A 94 -9.41 -13.92 -3.53
C SER A 94 -9.23 -13.44 -4.98
N PRO A 95 -9.86 -12.33 -5.40
CA PRO A 95 -9.57 -11.70 -6.69
C PRO A 95 -8.16 -11.13 -6.79
N LEU A 96 -7.36 -11.22 -5.73
CA LEU A 96 -6.00 -10.68 -5.65
C LEU A 96 -4.99 -11.73 -6.07
N LYS A 97 -4.11 -11.33 -6.99
CA LYS A 97 -2.97 -12.15 -7.39
C LYS A 97 -1.90 -12.09 -6.30
N LEU A 98 -1.90 -13.09 -5.43
CA LEU A 98 -0.83 -13.23 -4.45
C LEU A 98 0.44 -13.80 -5.09
N TRP A 99 1.60 -13.37 -4.59
CA TRP A 99 2.89 -13.85 -5.07
C TRP A 99 3.07 -15.32 -4.78
N LYS A 100 3.66 -16.04 -5.74
CA LYS A 100 4.14 -17.39 -5.48
C LYS A 100 5.49 -17.31 -4.77
N ALA A 101 5.76 -18.29 -3.92
CA ALA A 101 7.02 -18.48 -3.23
C ALA A 101 8.24 -18.26 -4.16
N ASN A 102 8.29 -18.98 -5.29
CA ASN A 102 9.47 -19.02 -6.19
C ASN A 102 9.36 -18.10 -7.42
N GLY A 103 8.59 -17.01 -7.34
CA GLY A 103 8.36 -16.10 -8.47
C GLY A 103 9.00 -14.73 -8.30
N GLU A 104 9.08 -13.94 -9.36
CA GLU A 104 9.38 -12.51 -9.24
C GLU A 104 8.33 -11.81 -8.37
N TRP A 105 8.77 -11.10 -7.34
CA TRP A 105 7.87 -10.31 -6.50
C TRP A 105 7.77 -8.91 -7.06
N SER A 106 6.57 -8.60 -7.54
CA SER A 106 6.30 -7.35 -8.23
C SER A 106 4.96 -6.76 -7.86
N CYS A 107 4.92 -5.44 -7.93
CA CYS A 107 3.74 -4.63 -7.79
C CYS A 107 3.26 -4.17 -9.16
N GLU A 108 1.98 -4.35 -9.47
CA GLU A 108 1.37 -3.90 -10.72
C GLU A 108 0.19 -2.98 -10.39
N ASP A 109 0.25 -1.72 -10.81
CA ASP A 109 -0.76 -0.69 -10.49
C ASP A 109 -1.61 -0.27 -11.71
N GLY A 110 -1.84 -1.20 -12.63
CA GLY A 110 -2.61 -0.96 -13.85
C GLY A 110 -1.85 -0.20 -14.94
N GLY A 111 -0.52 -0.08 -14.82
CA GLY A 111 0.33 0.43 -15.89
C GLY A 111 1.82 0.13 -15.68
N GLU A 112 2.34 0.42 -14.49
CA GLU A 112 3.76 0.24 -14.20
C GLU A 112 3.98 -0.99 -13.31
N LYS A 113 4.94 -1.84 -13.70
CA LYS A 113 5.36 -3.00 -12.93
C LYS A 113 6.63 -2.64 -12.16
N THR A 114 6.55 -2.59 -10.85
CA THR A 114 7.68 -2.35 -9.94
C THR A 114 8.11 -3.63 -9.26
N GLY A 115 9.35 -3.71 -8.80
CA GLY A 115 9.88 -4.86 -8.06
C GLY A 115 10.32 -4.48 -6.65
N PHE A 116 10.93 -5.42 -5.95
CA PHE A 116 11.48 -5.21 -4.61
C PHE A 116 12.96 -5.58 -4.60
N ALA A 117 13.75 -4.78 -3.89
CA ALA A 117 15.16 -5.04 -3.67
C ALA A 117 15.47 -5.07 -2.17
N PHE A 118 16.46 -5.89 -1.81
CA PHE A 118 17.00 -5.96 -0.47
C PHE A 118 18.18 -5.00 -0.29
N ASN A 119 18.24 -4.33 0.86
CA ASN A 119 19.31 -3.41 1.19
C ASN A 119 20.60 -4.17 1.55
N VAL A 120 21.61 -4.09 0.70
CA VAL A 120 22.90 -4.77 0.91
C VAL A 120 23.55 -4.38 2.25
N ASP A 121 23.33 -3.14 2.71
CA ASP A 121 23.86 -2.67 3.98
C ASP A 121 23.19 -3.31 5.20
N ALA A 122 22.04 -3.96 5.03
CA ALA A 122 21.32 -4.67 6.10
C ALA A 122 21.61 -6.18 6.12
N SER A 123 22.28 -6.71 5.08
CA SER A 123 22.56 -8.13 4.90
C SER A 123 23.19 -8.77 6.14
N GLU A 124 22.61 -9.89 6.59
CA GLU A 124 23.10 -10.72 7.71
C GLU A 124 23.24 -10.00 9.06
N LYS A 125 22.83 -8.73 9.16
CA LYS A 125 22.83 -7.97 10.41
C LYS A 125 21.67 -8.40 11.30
N LYS A 126 21.85 -8.27 12.60
CA LYS A 126 20.76 -8.48 13.56
C LYS A 126 19.78 -7.32 13.50
N VAL A 127 18.49 -7.64 13.45
CA VAL A 127 17.40 -6.66 13.51
C VAL A 127 17.52 -5.79 14.76
N ALA A 128 17.88 -6.37 15.91
CA ALA A 128 18.04 -5.62 17.16
C ALA A 128 19.13 -4.53 17.08
N ASP A 129 20.21 -4.77 16.33
CA ASP A 129 21.32 -3.82 16.20
C ASP A 129 20.96 -2.68 15.23
N LEU A 130 20.25 -3.02 14.14
CA LEU A 130 19.72 -2.03 13.20
C LEU A 130 18.68 -1.13 13.88
N SER A 131 17.71 -1.71 14.58
CA SER A 131 16.63 -0.96 15.24
C SER A 131 17.11 -0.07 16.38
N LYS A 132 18.19 -0.45 17.09
CA LYS A 132 18.82 0.41 18.09
C LYS A 132 19.49 1.64 17.46
N LYS A 133 20.08 1.48 16.28
CA LYS A 133 20.75 2.57 15.56
C LYS A 133 19.74 3.51 14.92
N ASP A 134 18.77 2.95 14.19
CA ASP A 134 17.67 3.68 13.58
C ASP A 134 16.47 2.73 13.40
N PRO A 135 15.34 2.95 14.10
CA PRO A 135 14.15 2.10 13.99
C PRO A 135 13.52 2.13 12.58
N ASN A 136 13.86 3.12 11.75
CA ASN A 136 13.37 3.25 10.37
C ASN A 136 14.39 2.75 9.34
N THR A 137 15.44 2.03 9.76
CA THR A 137 16.41 1.42 8.84
C THR A 137 15.68 0.55 7.83
N VAL A 138 15.73 0.95 6.55
CA VAL A 138 15.08 0.25 5.44
C VAL A 138 15.86 -1.01 5.09
N VAL A 139 15.17 -2.15 5.02
CA VAL A 139 15.76 -3.47 4.69
C VAL A 139 15.27 -4.02 3.36
N ILE A 140 14.01 -3.78 3.00
CA ILE A 140 13.47 -4.08 1.68
C ILE A 140 12.79 -2.81 1.17
N PHE A 141 13.00 -2.50 -0.10
CA PHE A 141 12.44 -1.32 -0.73
C PHE A 141 11.97 -1.63 -2.14
N GLU A 142 10.93 -0.94 -2.55
CA GLU A 142 10.41 -1.03 -3.90
C GLU A 142 11.33 -0.32 -4.91
N THR A 143 11.47 -0.90 -6.10
CA THR A 143 12.28 -0.37 -7.20
C THR A 143 11.51 -0.34 -8.51
N LYS A 144 12.04 0.38 -9.50
CA LYS A 144 11.45 0.48 -10.84
C LYS A 144 11.57 -0.79 -11.68
N THR A 145 12.45 -1.70 -11.31
CA THR A 145 12.72 -2.92 -12.08
C THR A 145 12.25 -4.13 -11.31
N VAL A 146 11.91 -5.19 -12.03
CA VAL A 146 11.57 -6.47 -11.43
C VAL A 146 12.71 -7.43 -11.69
N ALA A 147 13.28 -7.97 -10.63
CA ALA A 147 14.25 -9.05 -10.71
C ALA A 147 14.16 -9.93 -9.46
N PHE A 148 14.34 -11.23 -9.65
CA PHE A 148 14.42 -12.19 -8.55
C PHE A 148 15.71 -11.98 -7.75
N ASN A 149 15.64 -12.02 -6.41
CA ASN A 149 16.78 -11.75 -5.51
C ASN A 149 17.47 -10.40 -5.79
N GLN A 150 16.74 -9.39 -6.26
CA GLN A 150 17.32 -8.08 -6.51
C GLN A 150 17.86 -7.49 -5.19
N SER A 151 19.07 -6.96 -5.21
CA SER A 151 19.64 -6.24 -4.07
C SER A 151 20.42 -5.02 -4.53
N ALA A 152 20.43 -3.99 -3.70
CA ALA A 152 21.16 -2.75 -3.93
C ALA A 152 21.31 -1.97 -2.61
N ALA A 153 22.23 -1.01 -2.58
CA ALA A 153 22.25 -0.03 -1.49
C ALA A 153 20.94 0.77 -1.51
N PHE A 154 20.34 0.99 -0.34
CA PHE A 154 19.11 1.77 -0.27
C PHE A 154 19.35 3.21 -0.72
N LYS A 155 18.60 3.62 -1.75
CA LYS A 155 18.56 4.99 -2.24
C LYS A 155 17.12 5.44 -2.34
N GLU A 156 16.81 6.58 -1.72
CA GLU A 156 15.47 7.15 -1.79
C GLU A 156 15.12 7.54 -3.23
N LEU A 157 14.01 7.01 -3.72
CA LEU A 157 13.48 7.33 -5.04
C LEU A 157 12.53 8.54 -4.94
N PRO A 158 12.53 9.44 -5.93
CA PRO A 158 11.62 10.59 -5.95
C PRO A 158 10.14 10.18 -5.88
N TYR A 159 9.35 10.88 -5.07
CA TYR A 159 7.90 10.65 -4.98
C TYR A 159 7.20 10.84 -6.34
N SER A 160 7.67 11.78 -7.16
CA SER A 160 7.17 12.05 -8.51
C SER A 160 7.32 10.87 -9.48
N GLU A 161 8.13 9.87 -9.13
CA GLU A 161 8.33 8.65 -9.91
C GLU A 161 7.62 7.44 -9.29
N SER A 162 6.97 7.60 -8.13
CA SER A 162 6.31 6.48 -7.45
C SER A 162 4.99 6.08 -8.13
N PRO A 163 4.56 4.80 -8.02
CA PRO A 163 3.35 4.32 -8.68
C PRO A 163 2.07 5.10 -8.29
N LYS A 164 1.06 5.12 -9.17
CA LYS A 164 -0.20 5.85 -8.93
C LYS A 164 -1.16 5.01 -8.08
N ILE A 165 -2.03 5.67 -7.30
CA ILE A 165 -3.02 4.97 -6.46
C ILE A 165 -4.11 4.32 -7.35
N LEU A 166 -4.59 5.06 -8.35
CA LEU A 166 -5.59 4.62 -9.32
C LEU A 166 -5.23 5.17 -10.70
N SER A 167 -4.41 4.41 -11.44
CA SER A 167 -3.98 4.76 -12.79
C SER A 167 -5.15 5.20 -13.67
N GLY A 168 -5.20 6.49 -13.99
CA GLY A 168 -6.20 7.09 -14.89
C GLY A 168 -7.43 7.74 -14.22
N MET A 169 -7.56 7.72 -12.89
CA MET A 169 -8.66 8.43 -12.19
C MET A 169 -8.18 9.52 -11.22
N ILE A 170 -7.10 9.26 -10.48
CA ILE A 170 -6.55 10.20 -9.50
C ILE A 170 -5.06 10.36 -9.81
N ASP A 171 -4.58 11.61 -9.92
CA ASP A 171 -3.17 11.90 -10.16
C ASP A 171 -2.32 11.86 -8.86
N GLU A 172 -2.81 11.16 -7.83
CA GLU A 172 -2.12 10.96 -6.58
C GLU A 172 -1.28 9.69 -6.64
N ARG A 173 -0.04 9.81 -6.16
CA ARG A 173 0.92 8.70 -6.12
C ARG A 173 0.91 8.06 -4.75
N ARG A 174 1.05 6.73 -4.70
CA ARG A 174 0.98 6.00 -3.43
C ARG A 174 2.27 6.09 -2.61
N GLY A 175 3.36 6.57 -3.22
CA GLY A 175 4.70 6.49 -2.63
C GLY A 175 5.35 5.13 -2.86
N TRP A 176 6.65 5.08 -2.64
CA TRP A 176 7.41 3.82 -2.69
C TRP A 176 7.14 3.00 -1.45
N ILE A 177 6.92 1.69 -1.62
CA ILE A 177 6.76 0.76 -0.51
C ILE A 177 8.15 0.46 0.09
N LEU A 178 8.24 0.57 1.40
CA LEU A 178 9.45 0.30 2.18
C LEU A 178 9.10 -0.65 3.33
N LEU A 179 10.04 -1.51 3.70
CA LEU A 179 9.99 -2.29 4.94
C LEU A 179 11.20 -1.92 5.78
N ASN A 180 10.99 -1.60 7.05
CA ASN A 180 12.09 -1.40 7.99
C ASN A 180 12.58 -2.73 8.58
N ALA A 181 13.64 -2.65 9.40
CA ALA A 181 14.23 -3.81 10.06
C ALA A 181 13.27 -4.61 10.94
N THR A 182 12.20 -4.00 11.45
CA THR A 182 11.17 -4.69 12.25
C THR A 182 10.03 -5.26 11.40
N GLY A 183 10.16 -5.20 10.07
CA GLY A 183 9.16 -5.67 9.12
C GLY A 183 7.99 -4.71 8.93
N GLU A 184 8.00 -3.52 9.53
CA GLU A 184 6.91 -2.57 9.39
C GLU A 184 6.87 -1.99 7.97
N LEU A 185 5.67 -2.06 7.40
CA LEU A 185 5.37 -1.53 6.08
C LEU A 185 5.21 -0.01 6.16
N MET A 186 6.02 0.69 5.37
CA MET A 186 6.03 2.15 5.31
C MET A 186 5.89 2.62 3.86
N THR A 187 5.39 3.84 3.70
CA THR A 187 5.44 4.59 2.44
C THR A 187 5.92 6.02 2.70
N ARG A 188 6.43 6.70 1.67
CA ARG A 188 6.71 8.14 1.77
C ARG A 188 5.62 8.94 1.08
N ASP A 189 5.14 9.97 1.78
CA ASP A 189 4.20 10.92 1.21
C ASP A 189 4.89 11.98 0.34
N LYS A 190 4.10 12.81 -0.33
CA LYS A 190 4.59 13.92 -1.18
C LYS A 190 5.50 14.93 -0.48
N LYS A 191 5.51 14.98 0.86
CA LYS A 191 6.38 15.85 1.67
C LYS A 191 7.64 15.12 2.14
N GLY A 192 7.86 13.88 1.68
CA GLY A 192 8.97 13.04 2.10
C GLY A 192 8.79 12.40 3.48
N ARG A 193 7.61 12.53 4.11
CA ARG A 193 7.36 11.98 5.44
C ARG A 193 7.06 10.49 5.34
N LEU A 194 7.69 9.70 6.21
CA LEU A 194 7.37 8.29 6.37
C LEU A 194 5.99 8.14 7.00
N ARG A 195 5.17 7.29 6.39
CA ARG A 195 3.84 6.87 6.85
C ARG A 195 3.92 5.39 7.15
N ASN A 196 3.70 5.02 8.41
CA ASN A 196 3.55 3.62 8.79
C ASN A 196 2.13 3.16 8.40
N MET A 197 2.03 2.08 7.65
CA MET A 197 0.75 1.49 7.24
C MET A 197 0.12 0.64 8.35
N GLY A 198 0.81 0.51 9.50
CA GLY A 198 0.39 -0.23 10.67
C GLY A 198 0.66 -1.74 10.54
N LYS A 199 0.93 -2.41 11.67
CA LYS A 199 1.04 -3.88 11.74
C LYS A 199 -0.31 -4.59 11.59
N ASN A 200 -1.41 -3.87 11.86
CA ASN A 200 -2.78 -4.40 11.91
C ASN A 200 -3.51 -4.34 10.56
N PHE A 201 -2.81 -4.21 9.44
CA PHE A 201 -3.42 -4.40 8.13
C PHE A 201 -3.72 -5.90 7.93
N ASN A 202 -4.80 -6.37 8.57
CA ASN A 202 -5.29 -7.72 8.43
C ASN A 202 -6.11 -7.83 7.16
N PHE A 203 -5.50 -8.46 6.16
CA PHE A 203 -6.13 -8.66 4.88
C PHE A 203 -7.29 -9.68 4.96
N ASP A 204 -7.16 -10.66 5.85
CA ASP A 204 -8.13 -11.75 6.02
C ASP A 204 -9.51 -11.27 6.50
N ASP A 205 -9.59 -10.17 7.26
CA ASP A 205 -10.86 -9.63 7.77
C ASP A 205 -11.68 -8.89 6.70
N SER A 206 -11.06 -8.58 5.55
CA SER A 206 -11.66 -7.70 4.53
C SER A 206 -12.49 -8.45 3.47
N PHE A 207 -12.42 -9.79 3.44
CA PHE A 207 -13.01 -10.64 2.40
C PHE A 207 -14.09 -11.61 2.92
N ASP A 208 -14.61 -11.41 4.14
CA ASP A 208 -15.80 -12.17 4.56
C ASP A 208 -17.00 -11.79 3.67
N GLU A 209 -17.45 -12.79 2.92
CA GLU A 209 -18.51 -12.73 1.91
C GLU A 209 -19.80 -12.16 2.50
N GLY A 210 -20.14 -10.91 2.15
CA GLY A 210 -21.49 -10.38 2.41
C GLY A 210 -21.58 -8.90 2.76
N SER A 211 -20.47 -8.22 3.03
CA SER A 211 -20.50 -6.75 3.23
C SER A 211 -19.40 -6.11 2.39
N GLY A 212 -19.80 -5.16 1.53
CA GLY A 212 -18.88 -4.49 0.61
C GLY A 212 -17.59 -4.07 1.29
N VAL A 213 -16.47 -4.27 0.59
CA VAL A 213 -15.09 -3.97 0.99
C VAL A 213 -15.03 -2.82 2.00
N LYS A 214 -15.08 -3.14 3.30
CA LYS A 214 -14.81 -2.18 4.36
C LYS A 214 -13.31 -2.21 4.55
N ILE A 215 -12.59 -1.39 3.78
CA ILE A 215 -11.22 -1.03 4.13
C ILE A 215 -11.31 -0.30 5.47
N LYS A 216 -11.23 -1.03 6.59
CA LYS A 216 -10.93 -0.48 7.92
C LYS A 216 -9.43 -0.12 8.00
N GLY A 217 -8.90 0.44 6.92
CA GLY A 217 -7.65 1.17 6.93
C GLY A 217 -7.98 2.56 7.45
N GLY A 218 -7.94 2.73 8.76
CA GLY A 218 -7.78 4.05 9.33
C GLY A 218 -6.46 4.60 8.80
N ILE A 219 -6.51 5.37 7.72
CA ILE A 219 -5.53 6.44 7.52
C ILE A 219 -5.77 7.34 8.73
N SER A 220 -5.07 7.05 9.82
CA SER A 220 -5.00 7.94 10.96
C SER A 220 -4.31 9.19 10.44
N SER A 221 -5.12 10.16 10.04
CA SER A 221 -4.72 11.55 9.98
C SER A 221 -4.38 11.94 11.41
N GLY A 222 -3.15 11.62 11.83
CA GLY A 222 -2.54 12.19 13.01
C GLY A 222 -2.53 13.70 12.82
N SER A 223 -3.57 14.35 13.35
CA SER A 223 -3.59 15.77 13.67
C SER A 223 -2.46 15.97 14.67
N SER A 224 -1.38 16.59 14.22
CA SER A 224 -0.39 17.12 15.14
C SER A 224 -1.07 18.25 15.88
N ASP A 225 -1.29 18.05 17.18
CA ASP A 225 -1.66 19.11 18.10
C ASP A 225 -0.60 20.23 18.01
N ASP A 226 -1.06 21.41 17.61
CA ASP A 226 -0.31 22.65 17.74
C ASP A 226 -0.10 22.94 19.23
N GLY A 227 1.06 22.54 19.74
CA GLY A 227 1.56 22.94 21.05
C GLY A 227 1.77 24.46 21.08
N MET A 228 0.75 25.17 21.56
CA MET A 228 0.78 26.60 21.82
C MET A 228 1.80 26.90 22.91
N ASN A 229 2.91 27.50 22.50
CA ASN A 229 3.90 28.10 23.38
C ASN A 229 3.25 29.30 24.09
N LYS A 230 3.16 29.26 25.43
CA LYS A 230 2.88 30.44 26.24
C LYS A 230 4.03 30.65 27.21
N ASP A 231 4.84 31.63 26.86
CA ASP A 231 5.70 32.37 27.75
C ASP A 231 4.89 32.91 28.94
N SER A 232 5.41 32.73 30.13
CA SER A 232 5.25 33.69 31.21
C SER A 232 6.37 33.53 32.22
N ASP A 233 7.35 34.41 32.05
CA ASP A 233 8.30 34.87 33.04
C ASP A 233 7.64 35.29 34.36
N THR A 234 8.31 34.94 35.47
CA THR A 234 8.48 35.66 36.75
C THR A 234 9.00 34.58 37.72
N GLY A 235 10.21 34.62 38.30
CA GLY A 235 10.97 35.72 38.86
C GLY A 235 11.15 35.45 40.36
N SER A 236 12.39 35.59 40.86
CA SER A 236 12.79 35.82 42.27
C SER A 236 13.55 34.71 43.03
N SER A 237 14.88 34.85 42.99
CA SER A 237 15.80 35.17 44.10
C SER A 237 15.98 34.26 45.35
N THR A 238 17.28 34.12 45.70
CA THR A 238 17.94 33.80 47.01
C THR A 238 17.84 32.34 47.51
N ASN A 239 18.85 31.70 48.12
CA ASN A 239 20.05 32.18 48.82
C ASN A 239 21.08 31.05 49.05
N SER A 240 22.33 31.48 49.30
CA SER A 240 23.35 30.94 50.21
C SER A 240 23.94 29.52 50.09
N SER A 241 25.26 29.56 49.88
CA SER A 241 26.34 28.72 50.37
C SER A 241 26.06 27.83 51.58
N ASP A 242 26.65 26.63 51.57
CA ASP A 242 27.40 26.12 52.71
C ASP A 242 28.51 25.17 52.21
N ASP A 243 29.74 25.61 52.45
CA ASP A 243 30.92 24.76 52.51
C ASP A 243 30.77 23.80 53.70
N ASN A 244 31.08 22.51 53.52
CA ASN A 244 31.62 21.76 54.65
C ASN A 244 32.60 20.69 54.21
N SER A 245 33.80 20.80 54.77
CA SER A 245 34.91 19.88 54.65
C SER A 245 34.73 18.70 55.61
N ASN A 246 35.11 17.51 55.18
CA ASN A 246 35.82 16.54 56.02
C ASN A 246 36.56 15.53 55.15
#